data_AF-A0A7Y4K223-F1
#
_entry.id   AF-A0A7Y4K223-F1
#
_cell.length_a   1.000
_cell.length_b   1.000
_cell.length_c   1.000
_cell.angle_alpha   90.00
_cell.angle_beta   90.00
_cell.angle_gamma   90.00
#
_symmetry.space_group_name_H-M   'P 1'
#
loop_
_entity.id
_entity.type
_entity.pdbx_description
1 polymer ?
#
loop_
_entity_poly.entity_id
_entity_poly.type
_entity_poly.pdbx_seq_one_letter_code
_entity_poly.pdbx_strand_id
1 'polypeptide(L)' 'MINLEQNQAYVSMATQLLEEGFIEIDERGDARLTEKGKKRAAARLDKLPWGDEILLDIAFCESHDITVSLF' A
#
# COMPACT_ATOMS: atom_id res chain seq x y z
N MET A 1 14.46 -12.53 -9.36
CA MET A 1 15.47 -11.44 -9.36
C MET A 1 14.76 -10.18 -8.92
N ILE A 2 15.24 -9.54 -7.85
CA ILE A 2 14.70 -8.25 -7.44
C ILE A 2 15.23 -7.20 -8.41
N ASN A 3 14.34 -6.44 -9.04
CA ASN A 3 14.74 -5.29 -9.85
C ASN A 3 15.21 -4.18 -8.89
N LEU A 4 16.53 -3.95 -8.87
CA LEU A 4 17.19 -2.99 -7.97
C LEU A 4 16.61 -1.57 -8.09
N GLU A 5 16.22 -1.14 -9.29
CA GLU A 5 15.65 0.19 -9.54
C GLU A 5 14.26 0.34 -8.91
N GLN A 6 13.42 -0.69 -9.03
CA GLN A 6 12.08 -0.71 -8.44
C GLN A 6 12.15 -0.72 -6.90
N ASN A 7 13.13 -1.44 -6.34
CA ASN A 7 13.37 -1.44 -4.90
C ASN A 7 13.81 -0.08 -4.35
N GLN A 8 14.69 0.62 -5.06
CA GLN A 8 15.11 1.97 -4.66
C GLN A 8 13.95 2.96 -4.73
N ALA A 9 13.16 2.94 -5.80
CA ALA A 9 11.99 3.81 -5.94
C ALA A 9 10.96 3.57 -4.83
N TYR A 10 10.71 2.30 -4.48
CA TYR A 10 9.81 1.94 -3.38
C TYR A 10 10.29 2.50 -2.05
N VAL A 11 11.56 2.29 -1.70
CA VAL A 11 12.15 2.78 -0.45
C VAL A 11 12.07 4.29 -0.36
N SER A 12 12.46 5.02 -1.43
CA SER A 12 12.38 6.49 -1.45
C SER A 12 10.96 7.00 -1.25
N MET A 13 9.96 6.37 -1.88
CA MET A 13 8.56 6.75 -1.71
C MET A 13 8.05 6.45 -0.29
N ALA A 14 8.41 5.30 0.28
CA ALA A 14 8.05 4.95 1.65
C ALA A 14 8.63 5.96 2.66
N THR A 15 9.91 6.34 2.50
CA THR A 15 10.54 7.38 3.33
C THR A 15 9.81 8.71 3.22
N GLN A 16 9.47 9.16 2.01
CA GLN A 16 8.73 10.40 1.82
C GLN A 16 7.35 10.36 2.50
N LEU A 17 6.62 9.25 2.38
CA LEU A 17 5.32 9.10 3.03
C LEU A 17 5.42 9.11 4.57
N LEU A 18 6.53 8.61 5.12
CA LEU A 18 6.83 8.66 6.56
C LEU A 18 7.10 10.10 7.01
N GLU A 19 7.97 10.82 6.30
CA GLU A 19 8.31 12.22 6.58
C GLU A 19 7.08 13.14 6.46
N GLU A 20 6.20 12.87 5.49
CA GLU A 20 4.94 13.59 5.30
C GLU A 20 3.86 13.20 6.33
N GLY A 21 4.11 12.20 7.20
CA GLY A 21 3.19 11.74 8.24
C GLY A 21 1.96 10.99 7.70
N PHE A 22 2.05 10.39 6.51
CA PHE A 22 1.01 9.51 5.95
C PHE A 22 1.15 8.07 6.44
N ILE A 23 2.37 7.62 6.71
CA ILE A 23 2.65 6.35 7.38
C ILE A 23 3.38 6.58 8.69
N GLU A 24 3.28 5.61 9.60
CA GLU A 24 4.03 5.53 10.85
C GLU A 24 4.59 4.10 10.99
N ILE A 25 5.65 3.95 11.77
CA ILE A 25 6.22 2.65 12.11
C ILE A 25 5.84 2.35 13.55
N ASP A 26 5.17 1.22 13.80
CA ASP A 26 4.78 0.83 15.15
C ASP A 26 5.96 0.27 15.96
N GLU A 27 5.71 -0.07 17.22
CA GLU A 27 6.73 -0.58 18.14
C GLU A 27 7.37 -1.90 17.69
N ARG A 28 6.76 -2.61 16.74
CA ARG A 28 7.25 -3.88 16.17
C ARG A 28 8.06 -3.66 14.90
N GLY A 29 8.12 -2.43 14.40
CA GLY A 29 8.75 -2.11 13.13
C GLY A 29 7.79 -2.24 11.94
N ASP A 30 6.50 -2.47 12.16
CA ASP A 30 5.52 -2.63 11.09
C ASP A 30 5.03 -1.26 10.62
N ALA A 31 4.99 -1.06 9.30
CA ALA A 31 4.46 0.16 8.70
C ALA A 31 2.92 0.19 8.75
N ARG A 32 2.35 1.30 9.22
CA ARG A 32 0.90 1.53 9.32
C ARG A 32 0.51 2.87 8.71
N LEU A 33 -0.71 2.97 8.19
CA LEU A 33 -1.29 4.24 7.77
C LEU A 33 -1.73 5.05 8.99
N THR A 34 -1.31 6.32 9.06
CA THR A 34 -1.89 7.30 9.99
C THR A 34 -3.32 7.65 9.57
N GLU A 35 -4.08 8.38 10.39
CA GLU A 35 -5.39 8.91 9.99
C GLU A 35 -5.31 9.81 8.73
N LYS A 36 -4.21 10.53 8.57
CA LYS A 36 -3.92 11.32 7.36
C LYS A 36 -3.67 10.41 6.16
N GLY A 37 -2.92 9.32 6.35
CA GLY A 37 -2.69 8.25 5.39
C GLY A 37 -3.99 7.63 4.88
N LYS A 38 -4.84 7.18 5.81
CA LYS A 38 -6.15 6.57 5.51
C LYS A 38 -7.03 7.50 4.67
N LYS A 39 -7.11 8.78 5.03
CA LYS A 39 -7.88 9.78 4.25
C LYS A 39 -7.36 9.95 2.83
N ARG A 40 -6.03 10.00 2.64
CA ARG A 40 -5.41 10.09 1.31
C ARG A 40 -5.63 8.83 0.49
N ALA A 41 -5.52 7.65 1.12
CA ALA A 41 -5.75 6.36 0.47
C ALA A 41 -7.21 6.24 0.02
N ALA A 42 -8.18 6.50 0.90
CA ALA A 42 -9.61 6.49 0.57
C ALA A 42 -9.93 7.44 -0.60
N ALA A 43 -9.46 8.69 -0.54
CA ALA A 43 -9.68 9.67 -1.61
C ALA A 43 -9.02 9.31 -2.96
N ARG A 44 -8.06 8.38 -2.96
CA ARG A 44 -7.44 7.82 -4.17
C ARG A 44 -8.24 6.62 -4.67
N LEU A 45 -8.65 5.72 -3.78
CA LEU A 45 -9.47 4.55 -4.10
C LEU A 45 -10.82 4.99 -4.67
N ASP A 46 -11.51 5.97 -4.07
CA ASP A 46 -12.79 6.53 -4.57
C ASP A 46 -12.76 7.03 -6.02
N LYS A 47 -11.56 7.25 -6.60
CA LYS A 47 -11.37 7.70 -7.97
C LYS A 47 -11.04 6.57 -8.94
N LEU A 48 -10.76 5.37 -8.45
CA LEU A 48 -10.50 4.20 -9.25
C LEU A 48 -11.83 3.58 -9.71
N PRO A 49 -11.89 3.08 -10.96
CA PRO A 49 -12.98 2.20 -11.36
C PRO A 49 -13.05 1.00 -10.40
N TRP A 50 -14.27 0.59 -10.03
CA TRP A 50 -14.48 -0.53 -9.10
C TRP A 50 -13.76 -1.83 -9.51
N GLY A 51 -13.62 -2.09 -10.83
CA GLY A 51 -12.86 -3.23 -11.32
C GLY A 51 -11.37 -3.17 -11.00
N ASP A 52 -10.77 -1.97 -10.99
CA ASP A 52 -9.35 -1.78 -10.68
C ASP A 52 -9.09 -1.92 -9.17
N GLU A 53 -10.05 -1.51 -8.33
CA GLU A 53 -9.98 -1.77 -6.89
C GLU A 53 -9.92 -3.27 -6.60
N ILE A 54 -10.78 -4.07 -7.24
CA ILE A 54 -10.77 -5.54 -7.10
C ILE A 54 -9.44 -6.13 -7.56
N LEU A 55 -8.87 -5.63 -8.67
CA LEU A 55 -7.57 -6.11 -9.16
C LEU A 55 -6.44 -5.78 -8.17
N LEU A 56 -6.48 -4.61 -7.53
CA LEU A 56 -5.50 -4.24 -6.50
C LEU A 56 -5.63 -5.14 -5.26
N ASP A 57 -6.85 -5.44 -4.82
CA ASP A 57 -7.09 -6.34 -3.69
C ASP A 57 -6.58 -7.76 -3.98
N ILE A 58 -6.86 -8.29 -5.18
CA ILE A 58 -6.36 -9.60 -5.60
C ILE A 58 -4.83 -9.62 -5.63
N ALA A 59 -4.20 -8.62 -6.25
CA ALA A 59 -2.75 -8.53 -6.32
C ALA A 59 -2.10 -8.41 -4.94
N PHE A 60 -2.72 -7.66 -4.01
CA PHE A 60 -2.28 -7.60 -2.63
C PHE A 60 -2.36 -8.98 -1.98
N CYS A 61 -3.48 -9.68 -2.10
CA CYS A 61 -3.65 -11.00 -1.50
C CYS A 61 -2.69 -12.06 -2.06
N GLU A 62 -2.47 -12.10 -3.38
CA GLU A 62 -1.50 -12.99 -4.02
C GLU A 62 -0.07 -12.75 -3.49
N SER A 63 0.30 -11.50 -3.23
CA SER A 63 1.64 -11.17 -2.70
C SER A 63 1.86 -11.53 -1.23
N HIS A 64 0.80 -11.87 -0.49
CA HIS A 64 0.83 -12.23 0.93
C HIS A 64 0.34 -13.67 1.19
N ASP A 65 0.24 -14.50 0.15
CA ASP A 65 -0.30 -15.87 0.23
C ASP A 65 -1.70 -15.96 0.88
N ILE A 66 -2.52 -14.91 0.71
CA ILE A 66 -3.89 -14.85 1.20
C ILE A 66 -4.82 -15.41 0.11
N THR A 67 -5.63 -16.41 0.43
CA THR A 67 -6.64 -16.93 -0.50
C THR A 67 -7.79 -15.94 -0.64
N VAL A 68 -8.07 -15.50 -1.87
CA VAL A 68 -9.23 -14.66 -2.20
C VAL A 68 -10.40 -15.55 -2.59
N SER A 69 -11.53 -15.46 -1.88
CA SER A 69 -12.81 -16.02 -2.34
C SER A 69 -13.66 -14.89 -2.88
N LEU A 70 -13.90 -14.90 -4.19
CA LEU A 70 -14.79 -13.93 -4.85
C LEU A 70 -16.26 -14.39 -4.84
N PHE A 71 -16.53 -15.59 -4.32
CA PHE A 71 -17.84 -16.24 -4.23
C PHE A 71 -17.95 -17.08 -2.96
#